data_AF-A0A2M8KVY2-F1
#
_entry.id   AF-A0A2M8KVY2-F1
#
_cell.length_a   1.000
_cell.length_b   1.000
_cell.length_c   1.000
_cell.angle_alpha   90.00
_cell.angle_beta   90.00
_cell.angle_gamma   90.00
#
_symmetry.space_group_name_H-M   'P 1'
#
loop_
_entity.id
_entity.type
_entity.pdbx_description
1 polymer ?
#
loop_
_entity_poly.entity_id
_entity_poly.type
_entity_poly.pdbx_seq_one_letter_code
_entity_poly.pdbx_strand_id
1 'polypeptide(L)'
;MKLPSIRGHKVSVLVLMGIMILGISIGYVLTYPQRFGMCALYTVEGCVSLYANTIGRPLLIGCTPLLGLLFFLFISPNRVFYRWILFSAAYVPVGLLLILISDPHGGIYSYNIDTEFMVWLVTGMFLIVSFGIILFYTITQKSR
;
A
#
# COMPACT_ATOMS: atom_id res chain seq x y z
N MET A 1 -23.19 4.10 18.67
CA MET A 1 -22.44 4.24 17.39
C MET A 1 -23.33 3.80 16.24
N LYS A 2 -23.74 4.71 15.35
CA LYS A 2 -24.51 4.38 14.14
C LYS A 2 -23.56 3.74 13.13
N LEU A 3 -23.82 2.50 12.72
CA LEU A 3 -23.08 1.85 11.64
C LEU A 3 -23.36 2.60 10.32
N PRO A 4 -22.32 2.99 9.56
CA PRO A 4 -22.52 3.64 8.27
C PRO A 4 -23.29 2.74 7.30
N SER A 5 -24.15 3.36 6.49
CA SER A 5 -25.03 2.73 5.51
C SER A 5 -24.29 1.71 4.62
N ILE A 6 -24.95 0.58 4.36
CA ILE A 6 -24.44 -0.54 3.54
C ILE A 6 -24.07 -0.09 2.12
N ARG A 7 -24.73 0.92 1.56
CA ARG A 7 -24.38 1.43 0.24
C ARG A 7 -23.08 2.26 0.25
N GLY A 8 -22.72 2.85 1.39
CA GLY A 8 -21.54 3.73 1.52
C GLY A 8 -20.21 2.99 1.39
N HIS A 9 -20.04 1.85 2.08
CA HIS A 9 -18.73 1.18 2.12
C HIS A 9 -18.26 0.68 0.75
N LYS A 10 -19.14 0.11 -0.07
CA LYS A 10 -18.76 -0.38 -1.42
C LYS A 10 -18.30 0.76 -2.31
N VAL A 11 -18.98 1.91 -2.25
CA VAL A 11 -18.57 3.11 -2.99
C VAL A 11 -17.22 3.61 -2.49
N SER A 12 -17.00 3.66 -1.18
CA SER A 12 -15.68 4.04 -0.62
C SER A 12 -14.57 3.10 -1.08
N VAL A 13 -14.79 1.78 -1.04
CA VAL A 13 -13.80 0.80 -1.51
C VAL A 13 -13.57 0.94 -3.01
N LEU A 14 -14.61 1.15 -3.82
CA LEU A 14 -14.47 1.38 -5.27
C LEU A 14 -13.65 2.63 -5.58
N VAL A 15 -13.88 3.73 -4.86
CA VAL A 15 -13.07 4.96 -5.01
C VAL A 15 -11.61 4.68 -4.65
N LEU A 16 -11.35 3.99 -3.55
CA LEU A 16 -9.98 3.61 -3.15
C LEU A 16 -9.32 2.70 -4.18
N MET A 17 -10.05 1.72 -4.74
CA MET A 17 -9.56 0.86 -5.81
C MET A 17 -9.21 1.67 -7.06
N GLY A 18 -10.06 2.64 -7.44
CA GLY A 18 -9.78 3.54 -8.56
C GLY A 18 -8.50 4.35 -8.37
N ILE A 19 -8.27 4.88 -7.16
CA ILE A 19 -7.03 5.58 -6.81
C ILE A 19 -5.82 4.64 -6.92
N MET A 20 -5.93 3.39 -6.44
CA MET A 20 -4.83 2.42 -6.54
C MET A 20 -4.54 2.03 -7.99
N ILE A 21 -5.56 1.87 -8.83
CA ILE A 21 -5.38 1.56 -10.26
C ILE A 21 -4.68 2.73 -10.98
N LEU A 22 -5.04 3.97 -10.67
CA LEU A 22 -4.33 5.15 -11.18
C LEU A 22 -2.87 5.15 -10.71
N GLY A 23 -2.63 4.87 -9.43
CA GLY A 23 -1.28 4.71 -8.87
C GLY A 23 -0.47 3.65 -9.61
N ILE A 24 -1.01 2.45 -9.82
CA ILE A 24 -0.35 1.36 -10.56
C ILE A 24 -0.05 1.80 -11.99
N SER A 25 -1.00 2.47 -12.65
CA SER A 25 -0.83 2.94 -14.02
C SER A 25 0.31 3.96 -14.14
N ILE A 26 0.35 4.93 -13.23
CA ILE A 26 1.44 5.92 -13.13
C ILE A 26 2.76 5.19 -12.82
N GLY A 27 2.77 4.30 -11.84
CA GLY A 27 3.96 3.53 -11.45
C GLY A 27 4.52 2.68 -12.59
N TYR A 28 3.63 2.08 -13.40
CA TYR A 28 4.01 1.31 -14.59
C TYR A 28 4.70 2.19 -15.63
N VAL A 29 4.13 3.35 -15.94
CA VAL A 29 4.73 4.31 -16.87
C VAL A 29 6.10 4.76 -16.38
N LEU A 30 6.23 5.10 -15.09
CA LEU A 30 7.49 5.56 -14.48
C LEU A 30 8.54 4.45 -14.35
N THR A 31 8.13 3.18 -14.29
CA THR A 31 9.05 2.03 -14.25
C THR A 31 9.72 1.79 -15.60
N TYR A 32 9.08 2.18 -16.69
CA TYR A 32 9.61 2.05 -18.05
C TYR A 32 9.79 3.41 -18.74
N PRO A 33 10.57 4.33 -18.16
CA PRO A 33 10.66 5.71 -18.66
C PRO A 33 11.21 5.78 -20.09
N GLN A 34 12.03 4.80 -20.50
CA GLN A 34 12.56 4.70 -21.87
C GLN A 34 11.48 4.37 -22.91
N ARG A 35 10.48 3.54 -22.57
CA ARG A 35 9.39 3.18 -23.50
C ARG A 35 8.43 4.34 -23.75
N PHE A 36 8.27 5.20 -22.76
CA PHE A 36 7.38 6.36 -22.82
C PHE A 36 8.11 7.66 -23.21
N GLY A 37 9.38 7.58 -23.63
CA GLY A 37 10.15 8.73 -24.09
C GLY A 37 10.53 9.73 -22.99
N MET A 38 10.42 9.34 -21.71
CA MET A 38 10.75 10.20 -20.55
C MET A 38 12.26 10.27 -20.29
N CYS A 39 13.00 9.20 -20.58
CA CYS A 39 14.45 9.20 -20.61
C CYS A 39 14.91 8.75 -22.00
N ALA A 40 15.93 9.40 -22.56
CA ALA A 40 16.50 8.95 -23.83
C ALA A 40 17.24 7.62 -23.64
N LEU A 41 17.32 6.81 -24.70
CA LEU A 41 18.03 5.52 -24.67
C LEU A 41 19.51 5.63 -24.25
N TYR A 42 20.10 6.83 -24.35
CA TYR A 42 21.51 7.11 -24.05
C TYR A 42 21.71 8.08 -22.87
N THR A 43 20.65 8.44 -22.13
CA THR A 43 20.80 9.32 -20.96
C THR A 43 21.39 8.60 -19.75
N VAL A 44 22.17 9.37 -18.99
CA VAL A 44 22.81 9.08 -17.70
C VAL A 44 21.98 8.15 -16.83
N GLU A 45 22.62 7.11 -16.26
CA GLU A 45 22.01 6.11 -15.36
C GLU A 45 21.10 6.71 -14.27
N GLY A 46 21.37 7.95 -13.86
CA GLY A 46 20.54 8.71 -12.92
C GLY A 46 19.09 8.92 -13.35
N CYS A 47 18.79 9.12 -14.64
CA CYS A 47 17.40 9.33 -15.11
C CYS A 47 16.55 8.09 -14.89
N VAL A 48 17.05 6.93 -15.35
CA VAL A 48 16.35 5.65 -15.19
C VAL A 48 16.28 5.28 -13.71
N SER A 49 17.34 5.51 -12.94
CA SER A 49 17.36 5.20 -11.51
C SER A 49 16.30 6.01 -10.75
N LEU A 50 16.20 7.32 -10.99
CA LEU A 50 15.22 8.17 -10.32
C LEU A 50 13.78 7.75 -10.64
N TYR A 51 13.43 7.64 -11.93
CA TYR A 51 12.06 7.33 -12.32
C TYR A 51 11.67 5.90 -11.99
N ALA A 52 12.53 4.92 -12.29
CA ALA A 52 12.18 3.52 -12.11
C ALA A 52 12.42 3.03 -10.69
N ASN A 53 13.57 3.29 -10.07
CA ASN A 53 13.92 2.72 -8.78
C ASN A 53 13.40 3.54 -7.60
N THR A 54 13.40 4.87 -7.70
CA THR A 54 12.94 5.72 -6.59
C THR A 54 11.43 5.90 -6.56
N ILE A 55 10.77 5.93 -7.73
CA ILE A 55 9.33 6.26 -7.81
C ILE A 55 8.52 5.08 -8.35
N GLY A 56 8.78 4.64 -9.58
CA GLY A 56 7.94 3.68 -10.30
C GLY A 56 7.79 2.33 -9.60
N ARG A 57 8.91 1.68 -9.28
CA ARG A 57 8.92 0.36 -8.63
C ARG A 57 8.30 0.39 -7.23
N PRO A 58 8.64 1.32 -6.32
CA PRO A 58 7.97 1.40 -5.03
C PRO A 58 6.46 1.61 -5.15
N LEU A 59 6.02 2.45 -6.08
CA LEU A 59 4.59 2.71 -6.31
C LEU A 59 3.87 1.44 -6.80
N LEU A 60 4.46 0.71 -7.75
CA LEU A 60 3.90 -0.55 -8.24
C LEU A 60 3.83 -1.61 -7.13
N ILE A 61 4.95 -1.82 -6.43
CA ILE A 61 5.07 -2.85 -5.39
C ILE A 61 4.14 -2.54 -4.21
N GLY A 62 3.95 -1.26 -3.86
CA GLY A 62 3.05 -0.85 -2.78
C GLY A 62 1.57 -0.90 -3.16
N CYS A 63 1.20 -0.35 -4.32
CA CYS A 63 -0.21 -0.26 -4.72
C CYS A 63 -0.82 -1.62 -5.11
N THR A 64 -0.03 -2.55 -5.66
CA THR A 64 -0.52 -3.86 -6.10
C THR A 64 -1.11 -4.72 -4.97
N PRO A 65 -0.40 -5.00 -3.85
CA PRO A 65 -0.95 -5.77 -2.74
C PRO A 65 -2.09 -5.04 -2.05
N LEU A 66 -2.06 -3.70 -1.98
CA LEU A 66 -3.16 -2.89 -1.46
C LEU A 66 -4.42 -3.03 -2.30
N LEU A 67 -4.29 -3.08 -3.64
CA LEU A 67 -5.42 -3.33 -4.53
C LEU A 67 -6.03 -4.72 -4.27
N GLY A 68 -5.20 -5.75 -4.09
CA GLY A 68 -5.65 -7.09 -3.71
C GLY A 68 -6.41 -7.09 -2.39
N LEU A 69 -5.88 -6.42 -1.37
CA LEU A 69 -6.53 -6.26 -0.06
C LEU A 69 -7.89 -5.54 -0.17
N LEU A 70 -7.96 -4.45 -0.95
CA LEU A 70 -9.21 -3.72 -1.20
C LEU A 70 -10.26 -4.58 -1.92
N PHE A 71 -9.83 -5.45 -2.85
CA PHE A 71 -10.73 -6.40 -3.49
C PHE A 71 -11.36 -7.37 -2.48
N PHE A 72 -10.59 -7.90 -1.52
CA PHE A 72 -11.15 -8.72 -0.44
C PHE A 72 -12.10 -7.92 0.47
N LEU A 73 -11.79 -6.66 0.77
CA LEU A 73 -12.67 -5.78 1.54
C LEU A 73 -13.97 -5.45 0.81
N PHE A 74 -13.96 -5.37 -0.52
CA PHE A 74 -15.14 -5.12 -1.34
C PHE A 74 -16.18 -6.24 -1.20
N ILE A 75 -15.72 -7.48 -1.11
CA ILE A 75 -16.56 -8.68 -0.95
C ILE A 75 -16.96 -8.89 0.52
N SER A 76 -16.17 -8.36 1.44
CA SER A 76 -16.35 -8.56 2.88
C SER A 76 -17.60 -7.83 3.44
N PRO A 77 -18.24 -8.37 4.49
CA PRO A 77 -19.33 -7.68 5.19
C PRO A 77 -18.89 -6.34 5.79
N ASN A 78 -19.80 -5.36 5.88
CA ASN A 78 -19.51 -4.01 6.40
C ASN A 78 -18.83 -3.99 7.77
N ARG A 79 -19.16 -4.95 8.63
CA ARG A 79 -18.57 -5.05 9.97
C ARG A 79 -17.05 -5.29 9.89
N VAL A 80 -16.60 -6.11 8.93
CA VAL A 80 -15.18 -6.36 8.67
C VAL A 80 -14.51 -5.07 8.19
N PHE A 81 -15.13 -4.40 7.21
CA PHE A 81 -14.64 -3.12 6.70
C PHE A 81 -14.50 -2.05 7.79
N TYR A 82 -15.50 -1.93 8.69
CA TYR A 82 -15.43 -0.98 9.80
C TYR A 82 -14.28 -1.28 10.76
N ARG A 83 -14.07 -2.56 11.10
CA ARG A 83 -12.94 -2.98 11.95
C ARG A 83 -11.60 -2.70 11.27
N TRP A 84 -11.52 -2.97 9.98
CA TRP A 84 -10.33 -2.69 9.19
C TRP A 84 -10.03 -1.19 9.08
N ILE A 85 -11.05 -0.33 8.90
CA ILE A 85 -10.87 1.14 8.92
C ILE A 85 -10.32 1.60 10.26
N LEU A 86 -10.88 1.12 11.37
CA LEU A 86 -10.45 1.54 12.71
C LEU A 86 -8.98 1.17 12.95
N PHE A 87 -8.59 -0.04 12.54
CA PHE A 87 -7.20 -0.48 12.55
C PHE A 87 -6.33 0.42 11.66
N SER A 88 -6.73 0.63 10.41
CA SER A 88 -5.94 1.38 9.43
C SER A 88 -5.76 2.85 9.83
N ALA A 89 -6.81 3.47 10.38
CA ALA A 89 -6.77 4.85 10.87
C ALA A 89 -5.76 5.05 12.02
N ALA A 90 -5.53 4.02 12.83
CA ALA A 90 -4.53 4.07 13.90
C ALA A 90 -3.13 3.63 13.40
N TYR A 91 -3.07 2.59 12.57
CA TYR A 91 -1.81 2.01 12.11
C TYR A 91 -1.07 2.92 11.13
N VAL A 92 -1.77 3.53 10.17
CA VAL A 92 -1.14 4.32 9.10
C VAL A 92 -0.36 5.52 9.67
N PRO A 93 -0.89 6.34 10.60
CA PRO A 93 -0.12 7.43 11.20
C PRO A 93 1.10 6.93 11.99
N VAL A 94 0.96 5.83 12.74
CA VAL A 94 2.08 5.24 13.50
C VAL A 94 3.16 4.74 12.55
N GLY A 95 2.78 4.03 11.49
CA GLY A 95 3.69 3.56 10.46
C GLY A 95 4.42 4.70 9.76
N LEU A 96 3.71 5.78 9.43
CA LEU A 96 4.31 6.98 8.85
C LEU A 96 5.34 7.61 9.79
N LEU A 97 5.02 7.73 11.08
CA LEU A 97 5.97 8.25 12.07
C LEU A 97 7.22 7.36 12.18
N LEU A 98 7.06 6.03 12.18
CA LEU A 98 8.20 5.10 12.22
C LEU A 98 9.10 5.23 10.98
N ILE A 99 8.52 5.43 9.80
CA ILE A 99 9.28 5.66 8.57
C ILE A 99 10.02 7.01 8.65
N LEU A 100 9.38 8.07 9.15
CA LEU A 100 9.99 9.41 9.22
C LEU A 100 11.16 9.51 10.22
N ILE A 101 11.16 8.71 11.29
CA ILE A 101 12.26 8.70 12.25
C ILE A 101 13.41 7.75 11.85
N SER A 102 13.22 6.95 10.78
CA SER A 102 14.22 5.99 10.33
C SER A 102 15.39 6.68 9.60
N ASP A 103 16.56 6.03 9.59
CA ASP A 103 17.76 6.61 9.01
C ASP A 103 17.76 6.43 7.47
N PRO A 104 17.85 7.52 6.68
CA PRO A 104 17.86 7.44 5.22
C PRO A 104 19.16 6.83 4.65
N HIS A 105 20.22 6.66 5.45
CA HIS A 105 21.52 6.17 5.01
C HIS A 105 21.89 4.77 5.52
N GLY A 106 20.94 4.06 6.14
CA GLY A 106 21.20 2.72 6.63
C GLY A 106 21.41 1.72 5.48
N GLY A 107 22.39 0.83 5.65
CA GLY A 107 22.62 -0.33 4.79
C GLY A 107 22.93 -1.56 5.63
N ILE A 108 23.02 -2.74 5.01
CA ILE A 108 23.19 -4.05 5.68
C ILE A 108 24.41 -4.10 6.65
N TYR A 109 25.36 -3.18 6.53
CA TYR A 109 26.56 -3.07 7.37
C TYR A 109 26.52 -1.95 8.43
N SER A 110 25.51 -1.08 8.43
CA SER A 110 25.28 -0.12 9.51
C SER A 110 24.32 -0.72 10.53
N TYR A 111 24.63 -0.65 11.82
CA TYR A 111 23.72 -1.04 12.90
C TYR A 111 22.43 -0.18 12.98
N ASN A 112 22.25 0.79 12.08
CA ASN A 112 21.07 1.63 12.00
C ASN A 112 20.02 1.00 11.11
N ILE A 113 18.77 1.10 11.56
CA ILE A 113 17.60 0.68 10.82
C ILE A 113 17.40 1.66 9.65
N ASP A 114 17.56 1.15 8.44
CA ASP A 114 17.37 1.88 7.20
C ASP A 114 15.89 2.14 6.88
N THR A 115 15.62 3.25 6.19
CA THR A 115 14.27 3.60 5.76
C THR A 115 13.65 2.54 4.85
N GLU A 116 14.44 1.90 3.99
CA GLU A 116 13.94 0.84 3.12
C GLU A 116 13.39 -0.33 3.96
N PHE A 117 14.19 -0.87 4.89
CA PHE A 117 13.74 -1.92 5.79
C PHE A 117 12.52 -1.51 6.62
N MET A 118 12.46 -0.28 7.14
CA MET A 118 11.28 0.19 7.89
C MET A 118 10.03 0.27 7.03
N VAL A 119 10.13 0.74 5.79
CA VAL A 119 9.02 0.75 4.84
C VAL A 119 8.53 -0.68 4.58
N TRP A 120 9.45 -1.63 4.35
CA TRP A 120 9.10 -3.03 4.16
C TRP A 120 8.44 -3.66 5.39
N LEU A 121 8.99 -3.40 6.59
CA LEU A 121 8.48 -3.92 7.84
C LEU A 121 7.08 -3.38 8.14
N VAL A 122 6.89 -2.06 8.08
CA VAL A 122 5.61 -1.40 8.34
C VAL A 122 4.55 -1.83 7.31
N THR A 123 4.91 -1.87 6.03
CA THR A 123 3.98 -2.28 4.96
C THR A 123 3.64 -3.75 5.07
N GLY A 124 4.62 -4.62 5.31
CA GLY A 124 4.42 -6.06 5.48
C GLY A 124 3.52 -6.38 6.67
N MET A 125 3.80 -5.76 7.82
CA MET A 125 2.98 -5.91 9.02
C MET A 125 1.55 -5.38 8.83
N PHE A 126 1.38 -4.25 8.14
CA PHE A 126 0.06 -3.74 7.78
C PHE A 126 -0.74 -4.75 6.97
N LEU A 127 -0.12 -5.36 5.95
CA LEU A 127 -0.78 -6.36 5.09
C LEU A 127 -1.14 -7.62 5.90
N ILE A 128 -0.20 -8.16 6.68
CA ILE A 128 -0.41 -9.37 7.49
C ILE A 128 -1.58 -9.17 8.46
N VAL A 129 -1.58 -8.06 9.22
CA VAL A 129 -2.65 -7.78 10.19
C VAL A 129 -3.98 -7.52 9.49
N SER A 130 -3.96 -6.80 8.36
CA SER A 130 -5.17 -6.56 7.57
C SER A 130 -5.81 -7.86 7.07
N PHE A 131 -5.01 -8.77 6.51
CA PHE A 131 -5.50 -10.10 6.11
C PHE A 131 -6.02 -10.90 7.29
N GLY A 132 -5.33 -10.85 8.44
CA GLY A 132 -5.78 -11.48 9.68
C GLY A 132 -7.17 -10.99 10.13
N ILE A 133 -7.40 -9.67 10.10
CA ILE A 133 -8.71 -9.07 10.41
C ILE A 133 -9.77 -9.56 9.42
N ILE A 134 -9.48 -9.54 8.12
CA ILE A 134 -10.43 -9.95 7.08
C ILE A 134 -10.81 -11.42 7.27
N LEU A 135 -9.84 -12.32 7.41
CA LEU A 135 -10.08 -13.75 7.57
C LEU A 135 -10.83 -14.07 8.86
N PHE A 136 -10.33 -13.56 10.00
CA PHE A 136 -10.91 -13.86 11.31
C PHE A 136 -12.38 -13.44 11.42
N TYR A 137 -12.70 -12.22 10.99
CA TYR A 137 -14.06 -11.70 11.08
C TYR A 137 -15.00 -12.25 9.99
N THR A 138 -14.45 -12.68 8.86
CA THR A 138 -15.26 -13.36 7.82
C THR A 138 -15.64 -14.77 8.28
N ILE A 139 -14.71 -15.54 8.85
CA ILE A 139 -14.97 -16.90 9.34
C ILE A 139 -15.95 -16.89 10.52
N THR A 140 -15.72 -16.03 11.52
CA THR A 140 -16.59 -15.95 12.71
C THR A 140 -18.02 -15.52 12.40
N GLN A 141 -18.26 -14.78 11.31
CA GLN A 141 -19.61 -14.43 10.89
C GLN A 141 -20.32 -15.52 10.09
N LYS A 142 -19.58 -16.36 9.35
CA LYS A 142 -20.19 -17.50 8.66
C LYS A 142 -20.71 -18.58 9.63
N SER A 143 -20.19 -18.59 10.85
CA SER A 143 -20.57 -19.54 11.91
C SER A 143 -21.78 -19.11 12.76
N ARG A 144 -22.35 -17.92 12.53
CA ARG A 144 -23.57 -17.43 13.19
C ARG A 144 -24.70 -17.26 12.19
#